data_AF-A0A374WCR0-F1
#
_entry.id   AF-A0A374WCR0-F1
#
_cell.length_a   1.000
_cell.length_b   1.000
_cell.length_c   1.000
_cell.angle_alpha   90.00
_cell.angle_beta   90.00
_cell.angle_gamma   90.00
#
_symmetry.space_group_name_H-M   'P 1'
#
loop_
_entity.id
_entity.type
_entity.pdbx_description
1 polymer ?
#
loop_
_entity_poly.entity_id
_entity_poly.type
_entity_poly.pdbx_seq_one_letter_code
_entity_poly.pdbx_strand_id
1 'polypeptide(L)'
;MEMKQFGWAAIICAALSMGNLMSSCSDDDTPTKTEDPEVTHDGSTAYSAGLLFNNGTEIGNGDQNFVFTGDVTLKKGTYLLKGWVYVTKGAKLTIPAGTIIKGDKQTKAALIIEPGGYAEMKGTKEEPIVMTSEESVGNRKPGDWGGLIICGNAKNNQKTMQIEGGPKTIHGGENDSDNSGIYQYIRVEFAGYPFDTDKEINGITFGSVGSGTTIDHLQVSYSNDDSYEWFGGSVNCKYLVAYKGWDDEFDTDNGFSGTVQYCLSIRDPRIADTSQSNGFESDNCASGDVVTPFTTATFKNVTFVGPMTAKNMADNFKNSADYITGGSVYPNNGSKLGLFQSAMQIRRSSKLNCENALAIGYPIGLIIDGEKGNTVDYSKNGDFYLKNVIFAGMGILGSDGNKIYADTLLNRPAGSDAVSYSHTFFLSEPTNKEMTEAALNLSDPMKTGQNYCPKTVINGTNGYIGAFKDESDNWLEGWTNFDPQNTVY
;
A
#
# COMPACT_ATOMS: atom_id res chain seq x y z
N MET A 1 7.33 -87.25 7.03
CA MET A 1 7.64 -86.06 6.22
C MET A 1 8.36 -85.07 7.12
N GLU A 2 9.65 -85.24 7.42
CA GLU A 2 10.81 -85.24 6.51
C GLU A 2 10.94 -83.87 5.82
N MET A 3 11.90 -82.98 6.14
CA MET A 3 13.36 -83.07 6.35
C MET A 3 14.17 -82.73 5.09
N LYS A 4 14.89 -81.60 5.17
CA LYS A 4 16.09 -81.17 4.42
C LYS A 4 16.54 -79.86 5.10
N GLN A 5 17.51 -79.81 6.02
CA GLN A 5 18.96 -80.09 5.92
C GLN A 5 19.75 -79.21 4.94
N PHE A 6 20.55 -78.29 5.50
CA PHE A 6 21.94 -77.88 5.19
C PHE A 6 22.27 -76.73 6.19
N GLY A 7 23.40 -76.62 6.91
CA GLY A 7 24.61 -77.45 7.01
C GLY A 7 25.74 -76.97 6.09
N TRP A 8 26.91 -76.50 6.53
CA TRP A 8 27.46 -76.21 7.89
C TRP A 8 28.12 -74.79 7.88
N ALA A 9 29.23 -74.37 8.54
CA ALA A 9 30.25 -75.01 9.39
C ALA A 9 31.10 -73.98 10.22
N ALA A 10 31.83 -74.52 11.20
CA ALA A 10 33.12 -74.12 11.80
C ALA A 10 33.56 -72.63 11.85
N ILE A 11 33.70 -71.97 13.02
CA ILE A 11 34.72 -72.14 14.10
C ILE A 11 36.09 -71.50 13.77
N ILE A 12 36.49 -70.50 14.57
CA ILE A 12 37.76 -70.41 15.34
C ILE A 12 37.68 -69.22 16.32
N CYS A 13 38.27 -69.35 17.50
CA CYS A 13 38.33 -68.29 18.52
C CYS A 13 39.71 -67.62 18.56
N ALA A 14 39.75 -66.31 18.80
CA ALA A 14 40.94 -65.63 19.34
C ALA A 14 40.49 -64.43 20.19
N ALA A 15 40.86 -64.42 21.47
CA ALA A 15 40.67 -63.27 22.35
C ALA A 15 42.05 -62.72 22.73
N LEU A 16 42.24 -61.41 22.53
CA LEU A 16 43.38 -60.64 23.06
C LEU A 16 42.88 -59.25 23.45
N SER A 17 43.59 -58.59 24.36
CA SER A 17 43.03 -57.56 25.23
C SER A 17 43.80 -56.24 25.24
N MET A 18 43.06 -55.17 25.61
CA MET A 18 43.52 -53.84 26.03
C MET A 18 44.25 -52.97 24.98
N GLY A 19 43.68 -51.79 24.76
CA GLY A 19 44.30 -50.67 24.05
C GLY A 19 43.44 -49.42 24.23
N ASN A 20 43.80 -48.56 25.19
CA ASN A 20 43.03 -47.35 25.50
C ASN A 20 43.22 -46.29 24.41
N LEU A 21 42.12 -45.88 23.77
CA LEU A 21 42.00 -44.58 23.11
C LEU A 21 40.72 -43.92 23.61
N MET A 22 40.86 -42.84 24.38
CA MET A 22 39.72 -42.04 24.81
C MET A 22 39.27 -41.14 23.66
N SER A 23 38.19 -41.52 22.99
CA SER A 23 37.52 -40.63 22.03
C SER A 23 36.70 -39.61 22.82
N SER A 24 37.12 -38.35 22.76
CA SER A 24 36.45 -37.24 23.46
C SER A 24 35.27 -36.75 22.62
N CYS A 25 34.12 -37.38 22.76
CA CYS A 25 32.84 -36.89 22.24
C CYS A 25 31.97 -36.46 23.43
N SER A 26 32.12 -35.20 23.86
CA SER A 26 31.00 -34.45 24.42
C SER A 26 30.31 -33.76 23.25
N ASP A 27 29.10 -34.19 22.92
CA ASP A 27 28.29 -33.57 21.88
C ASP A 27 27.70 -32.27 22.43
N ASP A 28 28.55 -31.25 22.55
CA ASP A 28 28.16 -29.88 22.92
C ASP A 28 27.47 -29.18 21.73
N ASP A 29 26.34 -29.73 21.30
CA ASP A 29 25.35 -29.10 20.39
C ASP A 29 24.64 -27.92 21.09
N THR A 30 25.43 -27.02 21.68
CA THR A 30 24.99 -25.69 22.09
C THR A 30 24.83 -24.88 20.81
N PRO A 31 23.62 -24.36 20.50
CA PRO A 31 23.45 -23.47 19.36
C PRO A 31 24.40 -22.28 19.51
N THR A 32 25.33 -22.12 18.58
CA THR A 32 26.21 -20.95 18.56
C THR A 32 25.35 -19.72 18.38
N LYS A 33 25.18 -18.95 19.47
CA LYS A 33 24.58 -17.63 19.39
C LYS A 33 25.34 -16.83 18.35
N THR A 34 24.64 -16.36 17.32
CA THR A 34 25.16 -15.28 16.49
C THR A 34 25.27 -14.07 17.40
N GLU A 35 26.50 -13.61 17.64
CA GLU A 35 26.73 -12.36 18.36
C GLU A 35 26.07 -11.21 17.57
N ASP A 36 25.41 -10.31 18.31
CA ASP A 36 24.73 -9.17 17.69
C ASP A 36 25.77 -8.22 17.07
N PRO A 37 25.46 -7.56 15.93
CA PRO A 37 26.38 -6.64 15.26
C PRO A 37 26.90 -5.51 16.15
N GLU A 38 28.13 -5.04 15.90
CA GLU A 38 28.62 -3.80 16.50
C GLU A 38 27.69 -2.63 16.13
N VAL A 39 27.33 -1.83 17.15
CA VAL A 39 26.52 -0.61 17.00
C VAL A 39 27.34 0.57 17.50
N THR A 40 27.32 1.68 16.76
CA THR A 40 27.81 2.98 17.22
C THR A 40 26.66 3.98 17.31
N HIS A 41 26.78 4.97 18.18
CA HIS A 41 25.73 5.97 18.41
C HIS A 41 26.23 7.39 18.14
N ASP A 42 25.43 8.19 17.44
CA ASP A 42 25.54 9.65 17.40
C ASP A 42 24.24 10.25 17.95
N GLY A 43 24.34 10.92 19.10
CA GLY A 43 23.19 11.35 19.89
C GLY A 43 22.25 10.17 20.22
N SER A 44 21.02 10.22 19.66
CA SER A 44 19.99 9.19 19.78
C SER A 44 19.79 8.36 18.50
N THR A 45 20.73 8.42 17.56
CA THR A 45 20.74 7.55 16.35
C THR A 45 21.77 6.45 16.52
N ALA A 46 21.34 5.20 16.36
CA ALA A 46 22.20 4.03 16.26
C ALA A 46 22.64 3.79 14.81
N TYR A 47 23.83 3.26 14.60
CA TYR A 47 24.42 2.93 13.31
C TYR A 47 25.04 1.53 13.33
N SER A 48 24.76 0.70 12.32
CA SER A 48 25.47 -0.57 12.14
C SER A 48 25.54 -1.00 10.66
N ALA A 49 26.60 -1.74 10.33
CA ALA A 49 26.72 -2.47 9.07
C ALA A 49 26.03 -3.86 9.13
N GLY A 50 25.62 -4.32 10.31
CA GLY A 50 24.71 -5.45 10.47
C GLY A 50 23.26 -4.99 10.63
N LEU A 51 22.32 -5.89 10.37
CA LEU A 51 20.87 -5.60 10.40
C LEU A 51 20.09 -6.46 11.40
N LEU A 52 20.61 -7.65 11.71
CA LEU A 52 19.90 -8.66 12.49
C LEU A 52 20.44 -8.77 13.91
N PHE A 53 19.53 -8.72 14.88
CA PHE A 53 19.79 -8.72 16.33
C PHE A 53 19.00 -9.85 17.02
N ASN A 54 19.24 -10.03 18.33
CA ASN A 54 18.59 -11.03 19.18
C ASN A 54 18.67 -12.44 18.58
N ASN A 55 19.90 -12.95 18.42
CA ASN A 55 20.18 -14.26 17.81
C ASN A 55 19.68 -14.39 16.35
N GLY A 56 19.53 -13.26 15.65
CA GLY A 56 19.17 -13.20 14.24
C GLY A 56 17.66 -13.16 13.94
N THR A 57 16.82 -12.75 14.90
CA THR A 57 15.34 -12.72 14.76
C THR A 57 14.73 -11.32 14.73
N GLU A 58 15.47 -10.29 15.16
CA GLU A 58 15.04 -8.90 15.14
C GLU A 58 15.73 -8.13 14.01
N ILE A 59 14.99 -7.28 13.28
CA ILE A 59 15.51 -6.36 12.26
C ILE A 59 15.59 -4.97 12.90
N GLY A 60 16.79 -4.43 13.00
CA GLY A 60 17.09 -3.27 13.85
C GLY A 60 17.28 -3.64 15.32
N ASN A 61 17.96 -2.77 16.07
CA ASN A 61 18.32 -3.01 17.47
C ASN A 61 17.26 -2.52 18.49
N GLY A 62 16.17 -1.91 18.02
CA GLY A 62 15.13 -1.31 18.87
C GLY A 62 15.35 0.16 19.27
N ASP A 63 16.46 0.80 18.89
CA ASP A 63 16.55 2.26 18.96
C ASP A 63 15.58 2.88 17.94
N GLN A 64 14.87 3.95 18.33
CA GLN A 64 13.85 4.58 17.47
C GLN A 64 14.41 5.06 16.13
N ASN A 65 15.71 5.37 16.06
CA ASN A 65 16.41 5.72 14.83
C ASN A 65 17.62 4.78 14.64
N PHE A 66 17.42 3.68 13.93
CA PHE A 66 18.46 2.72 13.60
C PHE A 66 18.88 2.85 12.12
N VAL A 67 20.15 3.18 11.90
CA VAL A 67 20.74 3.38 10.58
C VAL A 67 21.53 2.15 10.16
N PHE A 68 21.03 1.48 9.12
CA PHE A 68 21.70 0.37 8.47
C PHE A 68 22.56 0.87 7.31
N THR A 69 23.85 0.50 7.32
CA THR A 69 24.88 0.95 6.36
C THR A 69 25.50 -0.18 5.53
N GLY A 70 25.10 -1.43 5.77
CA GLY A 70 25.75 -2.63 5.22
C GLY A 70 25.13 -3.20 3.94
N ASP A 71 25.55 -4.41 3.57
CA ASP A 71 24.99 -5.21 2.48
C ASP A 71 24.55 -6.56 3.06
N VAL A 72 23.24 -6.75 3.25
CA VAL A 72 22.66 -7.89 3.98
C VAL A 72 21.56 -8.55 3.15
N THR A 73 21.70 -9.86 2.95
CA THR A 73 20.62 -10.74 2.47
C THR A 73 20.06 -11.53 3.64
N LEU A 74 18.76 -11.37 3.92
CA LEU A 74 18.07 -12.18 4.91
C LEU A 74 17.93 -13.63 4.42
N LYS A 75 17.73 -14.55 5.37
CA LYS A 75 17.20 -15.89 5.06
C LYS A 75 15.68 -15.79 5.02
N LYS A 76 15.00 -16.72 4.33
CA LYS A 76 13.55 -16.84 4.47
C LYS A 76 13.22 -17.21 5.92
N GLY A 77 12.33 -16.44 6.57
CA GLY A 77 12.00 -16.63 7.97
C GLY A 77 10.88 -15.69 8.43
N THR A 78 10.67 -15.63 9.75
CA THR A 78 9.83 -14.63 10.41
C THR A 78 10.71 -13.74 11.28
N TYR A 79 10.57 -12.42 11.12
CA TYR A 79 11.37 -11.40 11.79
C TYR A 79 10.49 -10.38 12.50
N LEU A 80 10.99 -9.80 13.59
CA LEU A 80 10.39 -8.63 14.25
C LEU A 80 11.17 -7.37 13.87
N LEU A 81 10.55 -6.43 13.17
CA LEU A 81 11.11 -5.13 12.80
C LEU A 81 10.91 -4.14 13.94
N LYS A 82 11.97 -3.46 14.41
CA LYS A 82 11.95 -2.64 15.63
C LYS A 82 12.61 -1.28 15.41
N GLY A 83 11.92 -0.22 15.83
CA GLY A 83 12.32 1.17 15.57
C GLY A 83 12.15 1.56 14.10
N TRP A 84 12.64 2.74 13.74
CA TRP A 84 12.75 3.14 12.33
C TRP A 84 14.09 2.67 11.77
N VAL A 85 14.04 1.72 10.84
CA VAL A 85 15.20 1.11 10.19
C VAL A 85 15.46 1.80 8.86
N TYR A 86 16.45 2.69 8.86
CA TYR A 86 16.88 3.47 7.70
C TYR A 86 17.95 2.70 6.90
N VAL A 87 17.59 2.21 5.71
CA VAL A 87 18.53 1.67 4.72
C VAL A 87 19.17 2.84 3.99
N THR A 88 20.35 3.25 4.45
CA THR A 88 21.04 4.46 3.97
C THR A 88 21.68 4.32 2.59
N LYS A 89 22.10 5.47 2.04
CA LYS A 89 22.86 5.57 0.80
C LYS A 89 24.05 4.59 0.72
N GLY A 90 24.00 3.69 -0.26
CA GLY A 90 25.01 2.66 -0.50
C GLY A 90 24.78 1.34 0.26
N ALA A 91 23.87 1.31 1.24
CA ALA A 91 23.43 0.09 1.90
C ALA A 91 22.49 -0.73 0.99
N LYS A 92 22.46 -2.05 1.19
CA LYS A 92 21.58 -2.98 0.47
C LYS A 92 20.89 -3.96 1.41
N LEU A 93 19.59 -4.11 1.24
CA LEU A 93 18.76 -5.09 1.95
C LEU A 93 18.05 -6.01 0.95
N THR A 94 18.40 -7.29 0.95
CA THR A 94 17.68 -8.32 0.18
C THR A 94 16.78 -9.14 1.11
N ILE A 95 15.48 -9.12 0.85
CA ILE A 95 14.46 -9.89 1.57
C ILE A 95 13.92 -10.96 0.59
N PRO A 96 14.13 -12.26 0.86
CA PRO A 96 13.70 -13.33 -0.04
C PRO A 96 12.19 -13.61 0.04
N ALA A 97 11.67 -14.26 -1.00
CA ALA A 97 10.27 -14.67 -1.11
C ALA A 97 9.76 -15.45 0.13
N GLY A 98 8.49 -15.23 0.48
CA GLY A 98 7.84 -15.87 1.62
C GLY A 98 8.43 -15.51 2.98
N THR A 99 9.16 -14.39 3.10
CA THR A 99 9.59 -13.83 4.39
C THR A 99 8.43 -13.08 5.05
N ILE A 100 8.30 -13.24 6.36
CA ILE A 100 7.34 -12.51 7.19
C ILE A 100 8.11 -11.52 8.05
N ILE A 101 7.68 -10.26 8.04
CA ILE A 101 8.16 -9.19 8.90
C ILE A 101 6.96 -8.73 9.73
N LYS A 102 7.13 -8.74 11.06
CA LYS A 102 6.16 -8.25 12.02
C LYS A 102 6.64 -6.89 12.52
N GLY A 103 5.82 -5.85 12.40
CA GLY A 103 6.14 -4.52 12.90
C GLY A 103 5.91 -4.44 14.41
N ASP A 104 6.95 -4.09 15.17
CA ASP A 104 6.88 -3.83 16.61
C ASP A 104 6.08 -2.56 16.87
N LYS A 105 5.04 -2.69 17.70
CA LYS A 105 4.03 -1.65 17.95
C LYS A 105 4.45 -0.66 19.03
N GLN A 106 5.36 -1.05 19.91
CA GLN A 106 5.83 -0.18 20.99
C GLN A 106 6.86 0.84 20.48
N THR A 107 7.68 0.41 19.52
CA THR A 107 8.64 1.24 18.77
C THR A 107 8.05 1.85 17.49
N LYS A 108 6.78 1.58 17.19
CA LYS A 108 6.03 2.10 16.02
C LYS A 108 6.80 1.83 14.72
N ALA A 109 7.29 0.62 14.58
CA ALA A 109 8.43 0.32 13.71
C ALA A 109 8.15 0.63 12.23
N ALA A 110 9.18 1.04 11.48
CA ALA A 110 9.06 1.37 10.06
C ALA A 110 10.31 0.93 9.30
N LEU A 111 10.14 0.49 8.05
CA LEU A 111 11.25 0.19 7.15
C LEU A 111 11.36 1.31 6.12
N ILE A 112 12.49 2.00 6.12
CA ILE A 112 12.68 3.28 5.42
C ILE A 112 13.88 3.16 4.49
N ILE A 113 13.65 3.21 3.18
CA ILE A 113 14.72 3.13 2.18
C ILE A 113 15.07 4.55 1.75
N GLU A 114 16.21 5.07 2.22
CA GLU A 114 16.61 6.47 1.97
C GLU A 114 17.20 6.64 0.55
N PRO A 115 17.24 7.86 -0.02
CA PRO A 115 17.70 8.06 -1.40
C PRO A 115 19.11 7.54 -1.67
N GLY A 116 19.21 6.60 -2.62
CA GLY A 116 20.45 5.90 -2.97
C GLY A 116 20.82 4.74 -2.04
N GLY A 117 19.98 4.40 -1.05
CA GLY A 117 19.89 3.05 -0.50
C GLY A 117 19.11 2.15 -1.45
N TYR A 118 19.19 0.83 -1.25
CA TYR A 118 18.55 -0.14 -2.15
C TYR A 118 17.92 -1.30 -1.36
N ALA A 119 16.69 -1.65 -1.70
CA ALA A 119 16.07 -2.89 -1.24
C ALA A 119 15.62 -3.81 -2.38
N GLU A 120 15.83 -5.10 -2.21
CA GLU A 120 15.33 -6.13 -3.10
C GLU A 120 14.36 -7.05 -2.35
N MET A 121 13.07 -6.80 -2.55
CA MET A 121 11.96 -7.49 -1.93
C MET A 121 11.19 -8.24 -3.04
N LYS A 122 11.72 -9.38 -3.47
CA LYS A 122 11.16 -10.21 -4.55
C LYS A 122 10.40 -11.41 -3.96
N GLY A 123 9.13 -11.20 -3.64
CA GLY A 123 8.16 -12.28 -3.44
C GLY A 123 7.78 -12.95 -4.76
N THR A 124 6.91 -13.96 -4.67
CA THR A 124 6.28 -14.63 -5.83
C THR A 124 4.77 -14.75 -5.64
N LYS A 125 4.05 -15.23 -6.68
CA LYS A 125 2.61 -15.52 -6.59
C LYS A 125 2.29 -16.54 -5.48
N GLU A 126 3.20 -17.49 -5.26
CA GLU A 126 3.06 -18.57 -4.28
C GLU A 126 3.69 -18.23 -2.92
N GLU A 127 4.69 -17.35 -2.89
CA GLU A 127 5.47 -16.97 -1.71
C GLU A 127 5.63 -15.44 -1.62
N PRO A 128 4.54 -14.69 -1.38
CA PRO A 128 4.62 -13.24 -1.17
C PRO A 128 5.42 -12.90 0.09
N ILE A 129 6.06 -11.74 0.09
CA ILE A 129 6.61 -11.14 1.31
C ILE A 129 5.45 -10.53 2.10
N VAL A 130 5.44 -10.71 3.42
CA VAL A 130 4.39 -10.16 4.30
C VAL A 130 5.02 -9.21 5.29
N MET A 131 4.55 -7.96 5.34
CA MET A 131 4.85 -6.98 6.36
C MET A 131 3.54 -6.69 7.09
N THR A 132 3.43 -7.03 8.37
CA THR A 132 2.15 -7.05 9.09
C THR A 132 2.36 -6.69 10.56
N SER A 133 1.28 -6.44 11.30
CA SER A 133 1.36 -6.19 12.75
C SER A 133 1.91 -7.41 13.51
N GLU A 134 2.72 -7.17 14.54
CA GLU A 134 3.10 -8.21 15.50
C GLU A 134 1.93 -8.77 16.31
N GLU A 135 0.82 -8.01 16.39
CA GLU A 135 -0.32 -8.33 17.23
C GLU A 135 -0.95 -9.69 16.90
N SER A 136 -1.48 -10.29 17.96
CA SER A 136 -2.13 -11.60 17.90
C SER A 136 -3.31 -11.62 16.94
N VAL A 137 -3.54 -12.79 16.33
CA VAL A 137 -4.63 -13.04 15.38
C VAL A 137 -5.98 -12.61 15.98
N GLY A 138 -6.77 -11.85 15.21
CA GLY A 138 -8.02 -11.24 15.67
C GLY A 138 -7.85 -9.88 16.38
N ASN A 139 -6.68 -9.57 16.94
CA ASN A 139 -6.46 -8.35 17.74
C ASN A 139 -5.80 -7.18 16.99
N ARG A 140 -5.14 -7.44 15.85
CA ARG A 140 -4.50 -6.44 14.97
C ARG A 140 -5.42 -5.23 14.68
N LYS A 141 -4.82 -4.06 14.46
CA LYS A 141 -5.49 -2.78 14.19
C LYS A 141 -4.73 -1.97 13.14
N PRO A 142 -5.42 -1.11 12.36
CA PRO A 142 -4.78 -0.05 11.60
C PRO A 142 -3.76 0.72 12.47
N GLY A 143 -2.60 1.06 11.91
CA GLY A 143 -1.60 1.84 12.62
C GLY A 143 -1.04 1.13 13.85
N ASP A 144 -0.95 -0.21 13.82
CA ASP A 144 -0.18 -0.97 14.80
C ASP A 144 1.33 -0.71 14.63
N TRP A 145 1.80 -0.43 13.42
CA TRP A 145 3.20 -0.09 13.12
C TRP A 145 3.28 1.04 12.08
N GLY A 146 4.47 1.58 11.84
CA GLY A 146 4.68 2.74 10.97
C GLY A 146 4.34 2.47 9.51
N GLY A 147 5.02 1.51 8.87
CA GLY A 147 4.79 1.15 7.47
C GLY A 147 6.08 0.96 6.65
N LEU A 148 5.94 1.01 5.32
CA LEU A 148 7.04 0.92 4.35
C LEU A 148 7.21 2.26 3.62
N ILE A 149 8.35 2.92 3.82
CA ILE A 149 8.70 4.17 3.15
C ILE A 149 9.81 3.89 2.13
N ILE A 150 9.61 4.31 0.89
CA ILE A 150 10.59 4.17 -0.20
C ILE A 150 10.90 5.57 -0.72
N CYS A 151 12.15 6.02 -0.59
CA CYS A 151 12.58 7.34 -1.05
C CYS A 151 13.58 7.26 -2.20
N GLY A 152 13.61 8.29 -3.05
CA GLY A 152 14.50 8.39 -4.20
C GLY A 152 14.96 9.80 -4.52
N ASN A 153 15.78 9.90 -5.57
CA ASN A 153 16.41 11.12 -6.05
C ASN A 153 15.70 11.72 -7.30
N ALA A 154 14.45 11.32 -7.60
CA ALA A 154 13.67 11.86 -8.72
C ALA A 154 13.07 13.23 -8.40
N LYS A 155 12.51 13.92 -9.40
CA LYS A 155 12.00 15.29 -9.21
C LYS A 155 10.82 15.37 -8.26
N ASN A 156 10.85 16.40 -7.42
CA ASN A 156 9.75 16.89 -6.59
C ASN A 156 9.64 18.40 -6.86
N ASN A 157 8.43 18.96 -6.91
CA ASN A 157 8.25 20.38 -7.24
C ASN A 157 8.62 21.36 -6.10
N GLN A 158 8.81 20.85 -4.87
CA GLN A 158 9.50 21.53 -3.76
C GLN A 158 11.03 21.30 -3.77
N LYS A 159 11.56 20.61 -4.81
CA LYS A 159 12.94 20.12 -4.99
C LYS A 159 13.31 18.98 -4.04
N THR A 160 13.20 19.22 -2.74
CA THR A 160 13.49 18.25 -1.68
C THR A 160 12.56 18.45 -0.51
N MET A 161 12.03 17.36 0.05
CA MET A 161 11.13 17.35 1.20
C MET A 161 11.60 16.36 2.26
N GLN A 162 11.17 16.56 3.51
CA GLN A 162 11.25 15.54 4.54
C GLN A 162 9.97 14.71 4.50
N ILE A 163 10.07 13.38 4.67
CA ILE A 163 8.91 12.52 4.88
C ILE A 163 8.17 12.93 6.16
N GLU A 164 6.85 13.01 6.10
CA GLU A 164 6.00 13.31 7.25
C GLU A 164 5.80 12.11 8.19
N GLY A 165 5.02 12.27 9.26
CA GLY A 165 5.06 11.37 10.43
C GLY A 165 6.37 11.43 11.24
N GLY A 166 7.36 12.21 10.82
CA GLY A 166 8.56 12.53 11.60
C GLY A 166 9.86 11.74 11.33
N PRO A 167 9.96 10.71 10.46
CA PRO A 167 11.25 10.22 9.99
C PRO A 167 12.15 11.34 9.45
N LYS A 168 13.46 11.21 9.66
CA LYS A 168 14.44 12.25 9.28
C LYS A 168 14.76 12.29 7.79
N THR A 169 14.20 11.38 7.00
CA THR A 169 14.59 11.14 5.61
C THR A 169 14.18 12.30 4.71
N ILE A 170 15.18 12.92 4.10
CA ILE A 170 14.99 13.89 3.02
C ILE A 170 14.98 13.14 1.69
N HIS A 171 14.01 13.42 0.83
CA HIS A 171 13.85 12.84 -0.50
C HIS A 171 13.74 13.93 -1.58
N GLY A 172 13.83 13.52 -2.84
CA GLY A 172 13.79 14.43 -4.00
C GLY A 172 15.17 14.74 -4.59
N GLY A 173 15.20 15.14 -5.85
CA GLY A 173 16.41 15.44 -6.61
C GLY A 173 16.10 15.77 -8.07
N GLU A 174 16.98 15.36 -8.98
CA GLU A 174 16.89 15.64 -10.42
C GLU A 174 16.90 14.37 -11.30
N ASN A 175 17.07 13.19 -10.70
CA ASN A 175 17.27 11.90 -11.38
C ASN A 175 15.95 11.13 -11.54
N ASP A 176 15.17 11.42 -12.57
CA ASP A 176 13.92 10.69 -12.83
C ASP A 176 14.14 9.22 -13.25
N SER A 177 15.39 8.79 -13.43
CA SER A 177 15.82 7.40 -13.66
C SER A 177 16.42 6.73 -12.42
N ASP A 178 16.22 7.30 -11.22
CA ASP A 178 16.70 6.70 -9.97
C ASP A 178 16.07 5.33 -9.68
N ASN A 179 16.79 4.49 -8.92
CA ASN A 179 16.37 3.13 -8.59
C ASN A 179 16.57 2.85 -7.11
N SER A 180 15.48 2.92 -6.34
CA SER A 180 15.45 2.63 -4.91
C SER A 180 15.22 1.14 -4.59
N GLY A 181 15.12 0.27 -5.60
CA GLY A 181 14.90 -1.16 -5.38
C GLY A 181 13.97 -1.88 -6.35
N ILE A 182 13.63 -3.11 -5.95
CA ILE A 182 12.67 -3.97 -6.61
C ILE A 182 11.71 -4.51 -5.55
N TYR A 183 10.41 -4.22 -5.70
CA TYR A 183 9.35 -4.51 -4.75
C TYR A 183 8.26 -5.29 -5.48
N GLN A 184 8.21 -6.61 -5.27
CA GLN A 184 7.31 -7.50 -5.99
C GLN A 184 6.62 -8.51 -5.08
N TYR A 185 5.31 -8.71 -5.26
CA TYR A 185 4.48 -9.62 -4.47
C TYR A 185 4.64 -9.40 -2.95
N ILE A 186 4.24 -8.21 -2.49
CA ILE A 186 4.33 -7.81 -1.07
C ILE A 186 2.94 -7.46 -0.53
N ARG A 187 2.61 -7.96 0.66
CA ARG A 187 1.47 -7.48 1.46
C ARG A 187 1.98 -6.59 2.59
N VAL A 188 1.39 -5.41 2.75
CA VAL A 188 1.67 -4.46 3.84
C VAL A 188 0.37 -4.22 4.60
N GLU A 189 0.30 -4.71 5.83
CA GLU A 189 -0.95 -4.89 6.57
C GLU A 189 -0.87 -4.17 7.93
N PHE A 190 -1.93 -3.49 8.35
CA PHE A 190 -2.04 -2.87 9.69
C PHE A 190 -1.00 -1.76 9.98
N ALA A 191 -0.47 -1.15 8.92
CA ALA A 191 0.48 -0.05 8.95
C ALA A 191 -0.20 1.32 9.20
N GLY A 192 0.61 2.36 9.31
CA GLY A 192 0.22 3.76 9.26
C GLY A 192 0.01 4.48 10.58
N TYR A 193 0.93 4.29 11.53
CA TYR A 193 0.83 4.87 12.88
C TYR A 193 0.74 6.42 12.86
N PRO A 194 -0.12 7.06 13.69
CA PRO A 194 -0.26 8.52 13.80
C PRO A 194 0.78 9.15 14.74
N PHE A 195 1.92 9.59 14.20
CA PHE A 195 3.07 9.98 15.03
C PHE A 195 2.91 11.33 15.74
N ASP A 196 2.27 12.28 15.07
CA ASP A 196 1.81 13.56 15.59
C ASP A 196 0.30 13.67 15.28
N THR A 197 -0.36 14.78 15.65
CA THR A 197 -1.75 15.01 15.18
C THR A 197 -1.74 15.56 13.77
N ASP A 198 -2.51 14.94 12.87
CA ASP A 198 -2.62 15.30 11.45
C ASP A 198 -1.24 15.22 10.76
N LYS A 199 -0.52 14.11 11.03
CA LYS A 199 0.82 13.71 10.57
C LYS A 199 1.00 12.21 10.83
N GLU A 200 0.39 11.43 9.97
CA GLU A 200 0.41 9.99 9.99
C GLU A 200 1.64 9.48 9.19
N ILE A 201 1.70 8.20 8.87
CA ILE A 201 2.56 7.63 7.82
C ILE A 201 1.65 6.71 7.02
N ASN A 202 1.85 6.62 5.71
CA ASN A 202 0.98 5.83 4.84
C ASN A 202 1.26 4.33 4.91
N GLY A 203 0.36 3.53 4.37
CA GLY A 203 0.59 2.10 4.19
C GLY A 203 1.87 1.83 3.39
N ILE A 204 2.00 2.47 2.23
CA ILE A 204 3.26 2.60 1.48
C ILE A 204 3.45 4.04 0.98
N THR A 205 4.49 4.72 1.45
CA THR A 205 4.87 6.08 1.02
C THR A 205 5.97 6.03 -0.04
N PHE A 206 5.77 6.71 -1.18
CA PHE A 206 6.76 6.85 -2.26
C PHE A 206 7.33 8.27 -2.31
N GLY A 207 8.39 8.52 -1.54
CA GLY A 207 9.11 9.81 -1.51
C GLY A 207 9.97 10.03 -2.75
N SER A 208 9.40 10.58 -3.83
CA SER A 208 10.14 10.97 -5.05
C SER A 208 10.96 9.83 -5.67
N VAL A 209 10.31 8.67 -5.80
CA VAL A 209 10.92 7.44 -6.33
C VAL A 209 11.05 7.52 -7.86
N GLY A 210 12.21 7.10 -8.37
CA GLY A 210 12.53 7.18 -9.81
C GLY A 210 12.04 5.98 -10.62
N SER A 211 11.90 6.21 -11.93
CA SER A 211 11.42 5.23 -12.92
C SER A 211 12.32 4.01 -13.15
N GLY A 212 13.53 3.97 -12.55
CA GLY A 212 14.38 2.78 -12.51
C GLY A 212 13.96 1.76 -11.44
N THR A 213 13.12 2.17 -10.49
CA THR A 213 12.58 1.33 -9.41
C THR A 213 11.45 0.43 -9.96
N THR A 214 11.39 -0.84 -9.54
CA THR A 214 10.34 -1.78 -9.98
C THR A 214 9.28 -1.98 -8.90
N ILE A 215 8.03 -1.64 -9.21
CA ILE A 215 6.85 -1.82 -8.33
C ILE A 215 5.81 -2.69 -9.04
N ASP A 216 5.48 -3.87 -8.48
CA ASP A 216 4.72 -4.92 -9.19
C ASP A 216 3.99 -5.87 -8.22
N HIS A 217 2.66 -5.96 -8.22
CA HIS A 217 1.89 -6.80 -7.28
C HIS A 217 2.16 -6.41 -5.81
N LEU A 218 1.72 -5.21 -5.40
CA LEU A 218 1.69 -4.81 -3.99
C LEU A 218 0.25 -4.78 -3.48
N GLN A 219 0.04 -5.15 -2.22
CA GLN A 219 -1.24 -5.00 -1.52
C GLN A 219 -1.00 -4.24 -0.23
N VAL A 220 -1.83 -3.24 0.03
CA VAL A 220 -1.97 -2.57 1.32
C VAL A 220 -3.31 -2.97 1.94
N SER A 221 -3.36 -3.16 3.25
CA SER A 221 -4.59 -3.56 3.94
C SER A 221 -4.70 -3.03 5.34
N TYR A 222 -5.84 -2.41 5.66
CA TYR A 222 -6.07 -1.77 6.96
C TYR A 222 -4.91 -0.81 7.34
N SER A 223 -4.49 0.07 6.42
CA SER A 223 -3.70 1.26 6.80
C SER A 223 -4.54 2.14 7.75
N ASN A 224 -3.88 2.92 8.61
CA ASN A 224 -4.51 3.95 9.47
C ASN A 224 -4.39 5.38 8.88
N ASP A 225 -3.97 5.43 7.63
CA ASP A 225 -3.72 6.59 6.79
C ASP A 225 -4.04 6.15 5.35
N ASP A 226 -3.48 6.77 4.31
CA ASP A 226 -3.70 6.28 2.95
C ASP A 226 -3.16 4.86 2.75
N SER A 227 -3.77 4.15 1.79
CA SER A 227 -3.20 2.89 1.31
C SER A 227 -1.87 3.14 0.58
N TYR A 228 -1.81 4.12 -0.33
CA TYR A 228 -0.60 4.47 -1.10
C TYR A 228 -0.52 5.98 -1.34
N GLU A 229 0.66 6.57 -1.16
CA GLU A 229 0.88 7.99 -1.45
C GLU A 229 2.19 8.23 -2.23
N TRP A 230 2.17 9.15 -3.19
CA TRP A 230 3.35 9.56 -3.98
C TRP A 230 3.70 11.04 -3.81
N PHE A 231 4.73 11.34 -3.02
CA PHE A 231 5.33 12.68 -2.89
C PHE A 231 6.33 12.97 -4.03
N GLY A 232 5.82 13.27 -5.23
CA GLY A 232 6.63 13.50 -6.42
C GLY A 232 7.23 12.24 -7.04
N GLY A 233 8.12 12.42 -8.01
CA GLY A 233 8.85 11.34 -8.69
C GLY A 233 8.17 10.83 -9.96
N SER A 234 8.63 9.67 -10.43
CA SER A 234 8.37 9.14 -11.79
C SER A 234 8.24 7.60 -11.85
N VAL A 235 8.23 6.93 -10.70
CA VAL A 235 8.09 5.47 -10.62
C VAL A 235 6.80 4.98 -11.29
N ASN A 236 6.92 3.90 -12.08
CA ASN A 236 5.77 3.26 -12.69
C ASN A 236 5.38 2.03 -11.87
N CYS A 237 4.09 1.88 -11.58
CA CYS A 237 3.56 0.87 -10.69
C CYS A 237 2.48 0.04 -11.40
N LYS A 238 2.31 -1.23 -11.02
CA LYS A 238 1.21 -2.05 -11.54
C LYS A 238 0.77 -3.13 -10.57
N TYR A 239 -0.50 -3.55 -10.70
CA TYR A 239 -1.14 -4.55 -9.83
C TYR A 239 -1.11 -4.11 -8.36
N LEU A 240 -1.84 -3.04 -8.05
CA LEU A 240 -1.98 -2.52 -6.68
C LEU A 240 -3.34 -2.91 -6.10
N VAL A 241 -3.36 -3.24 -4.81
CA VAL A 241 -4.59 -3.60 -4.07
C VAL A 241 -4.66 -2.79 -2.80
N ALA A 242 -5.59 -1.84 -2.75
CA ALA A 242 -5.91 -1.01 -1.60
C ALA A 242 -7.14 -1.63 -0.89
N TYR A 243 -6.97 -2.22 0.29
CA TYR A 243 -8.04 -2.98 0.94
C TYR A 243 -8.33 -2.41 2.32
N LYS A 244 -9.43 -1.66 2.42
CA LYS A 244 -9.93 -1.09 3.67
C LYS A 244 -8.93 -0.17 4.36
N GLY A 245 -8.22 0.66 3.59
CA GLY A 245 -7.42 1.74 4.16
C GLY A 245 -8.27 2.72 4.97
N TRP A 246 -7.66 3.46 5.88
CA TRP A 246 -8.39 4.40 6.73
C TRP A 246 -8.80 5.64 5.96
N ASP A 247 -7.84 6.28 5.29
CA ASP A 247 -8.11 7.45 4.47
C ASP A 247 -8.11 7.16 2.97
N ASP A 248 -7.30 7.82 2.14
CA ASP A 248 -7.40 7.71 0.69
C ASP A 248 -6.71 6.46 0.14
N GLU A 249 -7.19 5.96 -0.99
CA GLU A 249 -6.73 4.66 -1.49
C GLU A 249 -5.52 4.82 -2.42
N PHE A 250 -5.38 5.97 -3.08
CA PHE A 250 -4.16 6.42 -3.76
C PHE A 250 -4.11 7.98 -3.81
N ASP A 251 -3.27 8.66 -3.03
CA ASP A 251 -3.00 10.11 -3.18
C ASP A 251 -1.69 10.36 -3.95
N THR A 252 -1.62 11.46 -4.69
CA THR A 252 -0.53 11.86 -5.57
C THR A 252 -0.28 13.36 -5.49
N ASP A 253 0.88 13.76 -4.96
CA ASP A 253 1.26 15.18 -4.77
C ASP A 253 2.67 15.50 -5.34
N ASN A 254 3.05 16.78 -5.24
CA ASN A 254 4.37 17.37 -5.43
C ASN A 254 5.06 17.07 -6.77
N GLY A 255 4.29 16.88 -7.83
CA GLY A 255 4.82 16.65 -9.17
C GLY A 255 4.95 15.19 -9.56
N PHE A 256 4.22 14.26 -8.91
CA PHE A 256 4.26 12.86 -9.31
C PHE A 256 3.76 12.67 -10.75
N SER A 257 4.56 11.95 -11.54
CA SER A 257 4.44 11.87 -13.00
C SER A 257 4.42 10.44 -13.55
N GLY A 258 4.36 9.44 -12.67
CA GLY A 258 4.37 8.02 -13.04
C GLY A 258 3.05 7.53 -13.65
N THR A 259 3.12 6.36 -14.30
CA THR A 259 1.94 5.59 -14.72
C THR A 259 1.67 4.47 -13.72
N VAL A 260 0.41 4.31 -13.32
CA VAL A 260 -0.04 3.29 -12.37
C VAL A 260 -1.17 2.47 -13.04
N GLN A 261 -1.01 1.15 -13.18
CA GLN A 261 -1.97 0.31 -13.93
C GLN A 261 -2.46 -0.95 -13.18
N TYR A 262 -3.74 -1.31 -13.34
CA TYR A 262 -4.39 -2.44 -12.66
C TYR A 262 -4.45 -2.23 -11.15
N CYS A 263 -5.43 -1.43 -10.71
CA CYS A 263 -5.59 -1.04 -9.30
C CYS A 263 -6.97 -1.42 -8.79
N LEU A 264 -7.05 -2.17 -7.68
CA LEU A 264 -8.30 -2.50 -7.00
C LEU A 264 -8.34 -1.80 -5.64
N SER A 265 -9.36 -0.99 -5.40
CA SER A 265 -9.73 -0.49 -4.07
C SER A 265 -11.03 -1.14 -3.59
N ILE A 266 -11.10 -1.51 -2.31
CA ILE A 266 -12.34 -1.92 -1.64
C ILE A 266 -12.38 -1.33 -0.23
N ARG A 267 -13.30 -0.37 -0.02
CA ARG A 267 -13.53 0.28 1.28
C ARG A 267 -14.22 -0.68 2.27
N ASP A 268 -13.90 -0.55 3.56
CA ASP A 268 -14.78 -1.04 4.62
C ASP A 268 -15.82 0.05 4.91
N PRO A 269 -17.14 -0.23 4.88
CA PRO A 269 -18.17 0.78 5.12
C PRO A 269 -18.17 1.38 6.55
N ARG A 270 -17.33 0.89 7.46
CA ARG A 270 -17.15 1.42 8.82
C ARG A 270 -15.95 2.36 9.00
N ILE A 271 -15.11 2.56 7.98
CA ILE A 271 -13.81 3.23 8.10
C ILE A 271 -13.66 4.37 7.08
N ALA A 272 -13.62 5.60 7.58
CA ALA A 272 -13.25 6.81 6.82
C ALA A 272 -12.77 7.89 7.80
N ASP A 273 -11.79 8.70 7.42
CA ASP A 273 -11.17 9.69 8.30
C ASP A 273 -11.97 11.02 8.41
N THR A 274 -11.57 11.86 9.37
CA THR A 274 -12.01 13.24 9.56
C THR A 274 -11.58 14.20 8.43
N SER A 275 -10.59 13.84 7.62
CA SER A 275 -10.19 14.51 6.36
C SER A 275 -11.26 14.41 5.26
N GLN A 276 -12.04 13.32 5.24
CA GLN A 276 -13.00 12.83 4.26
C GLN A 276 -12.43 12.00 3.10
N SER A 277 -12.54 10.67 3.23
CA SER A 277 -11.84 9.69 2.41
C SER A 277 -12.43 9.41 1.02
N ASN A 278 -11.56 9.15 0.05
CA ASN A 278 -11.81 9.07 -1.38
C ASN A 278 -11.23 7.78 -2.01
N GLY A 279 -11.44 7.61 -3.32
CA GLY A 279 -10.67 6.67 -4.14
C GLY A 279 -9.34 7.26 -4.63
N PHE A 280 -9.38 8.52 -5.07
CA PHE A 280 -8.21 9.37 -5.30
C PHE A 280 -8.40 10.71 -4.58
N GLU A 281 -7.38 11.19 -3.88
CA GLU A 281 -7.04 12.62 -3.87
C GLU A 281 -5.87 12.85 -4.86
N SER A 282 -5.68 14.08 -5.30
CA SER A 282 -4.56 14.43 -6.19
C SER A 282 -4.32 15.92 -6.20
N ASP A 283 -3.11 16.28 -5.82
CA ASP A 283 -2.65 17.63 -5.56
C ASP A 283 -1.45 17.99 -6.43
N ASN A 284 -1.19 19.28 -6.65
CA ASN A 284 0.12 19.71 -7.14
C ASN A 284 1.07 20.03 -5.99
N CYS A 285 0.54 20.67 -4.96
CA CYS A 285 1.17 20.89 -3.67
C CYS A 285 0.10 21.38 -2.69
N ALA A 286 0.31 21.17 -1.39
CA ALA A 286 -0.58 21.66 -0.33
C ALA A 286 -0.90 23.18 -0.40
N SER A 287 -0.06 24.02 -1.01
CA SER A 287 -0.34 25.44 -1.22
C SER A 287 -1.27 25.75 -2.42
N GLY A 288 -1.42 24.83 -3.36
CA GLY A 288 -2.15 25.02 -4.62
C GLY A 288 -1.42 25.87 -5.66
N ASP A 289 -0.16 26.22 -5.40
CA ASP A 289 0.65 27.08 -6.25
C ASP A 289 0.97 26.44 -7.62
N VAL A 290 1.24 27.31 -8.59
CA VAL A 290 1.61 26.95 -9.96
C VAL A 290 3.11 26.62 -10.01
N VAL A 291 3.49 25.46 -9.45
CA VAL A 291 4.88 24.99 -9.34
C VAL A 291 5.12 23.78 -10.24
N THR A 292 6.27 23.73 -10.91
CA THR A 292 6.68 22.66 -11.83
C THR A 292 7.77 21.75 -11.22
N PRO A 293 7.80 20.44 -11.52
CA PRO A 293 6.86 19.68 -12.35
C PRO A 293 5.44 19.67 -11.78
N PHE A 294 4.44 19.57 -12.66
CA PHE A 294 3.07 19.39 -12.23
C PHE A 294 2.83 17.93 -11.87
N THR A 295 1.93 17.64 -10.93
CA THR A 295 1.41 16.27 -10.75
C THR A 295 0.60 15.90 -11.99
N THR A 296 1.13 14.98 -12.79
CA THR A 296 0.55 14.48 -14.04
C THR A 296 0.36 12.96 -14.01
N ALA A 297 0.20 12.41 -12.81
CA ALA A 297 -0.02 11.00 -12.55
C ALA A 297 -1.03 10.39 -13.53
N THR A 298 -0.75 9.20 -14.07
CA THR A 298 -1.59 8.56 -15.08
C THR A 298 -2.06 7.20 -14.61
N PHE A 299 -3.30 7.11 -14.15
CA PHE A 299 -3.92 5.88 -13.69
C PHE A 299 -4.66 5.17 -14.83
N LYS A 300 -4.50 3.85 -14.94
CA LYS A 300 -5.13 3.04 -15.99
C LYS A 300 -5.70 1.74 -15.43
N ASN A 301 -6.87 1.32 -15.91
CA ASN A 301 -7.51 0.06 -15.50
C ASN A 301 -7.69 -0.02 -13.97
N VAL A 302 -8.57 0.81 -13.44
CA VAL A 302 -8.81 0.94 -11.99
C VAL A 302 -10.23 0.49 -11.64
N THR A 303 -10.40 -0.27 -10.57
CA THR A 303 -11.71 -0.61 -9.99
C THR A 303 -11.76 -0.08 -8.54
N PHE A 304 -12.64 0.89 -8.27
CA PHE A 304 -12.97 1.37 -6.94
C PHE A 304 -14.29 0.78 -6.46
N VAL A 305 -14.29 0.21 -5.26
CA VAL A 305 -15.50 -0.31 -4.60
C VAL A 305 -15.71 0.46 -3.31
N GLY A 306 -16.61 1.44 -3.37
CA GLY A 306 -16.88 2.39 -2.30
C GLY A 306 -17.85 1.85 -1.24
N PRO A 307 -18.20 2.71 -0.26
CA PRO A 307 -19.03 2.32 0.89
C PRO A 307 -20.50 2.06 0.55
N MET A 308 -21.03 2.62 -0.54
CA MET A 308 -22.45 2.57 -0.93
C MET A 308 -22.78 1.48 -1.96
N THR A 309 -22.04 0.36 -1.98
CA THR A 309 -22.43 -0.79 -2.83
C THR A 309 -23.85 -1.28 -2.51
N ALA A 310 -24.49 -1.95 -3.46
CA ALA A 310 -25.82 -2.52 -3.28
C ALA A 310 -25.90 -3.52 -2.10
N LYS A 311 -24.77 -4.18 -1.76
CA LYS A 311 -24.62 -5.00 -0.55
C LYS A 311 -24.69 -4.13 0.71
N ASN A 312 -23.83 -3.13 0.83
CA ASN A 312 -23.75 -2.27 2.01
C ASN A 312 -25.04 -1.45 2.22
N MET A 313 -25.68 -1.00 1.13
CA MET A 313 -26.97 -0.31 1.17
C MET A 313 -28.11 -1.22 1.64
N ALA A 314 -28.10 -2.51 1.30
CA ALA A 314 -29.03 -3.50 1.86
C ALA A 314 -28.79 -3.73 3.37
N ASP A 315 -27.53 -3.70 3.81
CA ASP A 315 -27.12 -3.72 5.21
C ASP A 315 -27.23 -2.34 5.92
N ASN A 316 -28.05 -1.43 5.36
CA ASN A 316 -28.41 -0.12 5.91
C ASN A 316 -27.20 0.80 6.16
N PHE A 317 -26.23 0.83 5.23
CA PHE A 317 -25.15 1.82 5.22
C PHE A 317 -25.65 3.26 5.37
N LYS A 318 -24.89 4.07 6.10
CA LYS A 318 -25.06 5.52 6.19
C LYS A 318 -23.70 6.19 6.20
N ASN A 319 -23.55 7.23 5.37
CA ASN A 319 -22.39 8.12 5.47
C ASN A 319 -22.60 9.08 6.64
N SER A 320 -22.30 8.62 7.86
CA SER A 320 -22.56 9.34 9.12
C SER A 320 -21.74 8.77 10.28
N ALA A 321 -21.31 9.62 11.22
CA ALA A 321 -20.53 9.22 12.39
C ALA A 321 -21.20 8.14 13.29
N ASP A 322 -22.54 8.07 13.31
CA ASP A 322 -23.29 7.01 14.02
C ASP A 322 -23.06 5.60 13.41
N TYR A 323 -22.58 5.52 12.18
CA TYR A 323 -22.34 4.28 11.43
C TYR A 323 -20.85 4.03 11.20
N ILE A 324 -20.10 5.07 10.86
CA ILE A 324 -18.65 5.02 10.60
C ILE A 324 -17.94 5.09 11.96
N THR A 325 -17.69 3.91 12.54
CA THR A 325 -17.23 3.74 13.92
C THR A 325 -15.96 2.89 14.05
N GLY A 326 -15.30 2.54 12.95
CA GLY A 326 -14.15 1.63 12.90
C GLY A 326 -14.46 0.16 13.26
N GLY A 327 -15.64 -0.13 13.81
CA GLY A 327 -16.09 -1.48 14.15
C GLY A 327 -15.13 -2.19 15.12
N SER A 328 -14.83 -3.46 14.85
CA SER A 328 -13.87 -4.27 15.62
C SER A 328 -12.40 -3.97 15.31
N VAL A 329 -12.12 -3.08 14.36
CA VAL A 329 -10.77 -2.66 13.98
C VAL A 329 -10.46 -1.21 14.36
N TYR A 330 -11.33 -0.52 15.11
CA TYR A 330 -11.02 0.82 15.62
C TYR A 330 -9.73 0.81 16.47
N PRO A 331 -8.67 1.57 16.09
CA PRO A 331 -7.33 1.38 16.61
C PRO A 331 -7.07 2.05 17.96
N ASN A 332 -7.82 3.11 18.29
CA ASN A 332 -7.67 3.87 19.53
C ASN A 332 -6.22 4.38 19.78
N ASN A 333 -5.52 4.72 18.71
CA ASN A 333 -4.15 5.23 18.67
C ASN A 333 -4.07 6.77 18.68
N GLY A 334 -5.10 7.46 18.17
CA GLY A 334 -5.20 8.91 18.08
C GLY A 334 -6.03 9.38 16.88
N SER A 335 -6.05 8.60 15.80
CA SER A 335 -6.73 8.93 14.55
C SER A 335 -8.26 8.95 14.72
N LYS A 336 -8.92 9.76 13.91
CA LYS A 336 -10.32 10.19 14.08
C LYS A 336 -11.18 9.51 13.01
N LEU A 337 -12.49 9.59 13.14
CA LEU A 337 -13.42 9.10 12.13
C LEU A 337 -14.28 10.23 11.59
N GLY A 338 -14.58 10.18 10.30
CA GLY A 338 -15.44 11.13 9.61
C GLY A 338 -16.39 10.43 8.65
N LEU A 339 -16.25 10.75 7.36
CA LEU A 339 -17.19 10.39 6.30
C LEU A 339 -16.41 10.05 5.03
N PHE A 340 -16.97 9.17 4.18
CA PHE A 340 -16.46 9.02 2.82
C PHE A 340 -16.92 10.21 1.97
N GLN A 341 -16.18 10.50 0.90
CA GLN A 341 -16.46 11.63 0.01
C GLN A 341 -16.60 11.19 -1.45
N SER A 342 -15.50 11.01 -2.19
CA SER A 342 -15.56 10.89 -3.65
C SER A 342 -14.86 9.65 -4.20
N ALA A 343 -15.27 9.19 -5.38
CA ALA A 343 -14.45 8.22 -6.11
C ALA A 343 -13.16 8.88 -6.63
N MET A 344 -13.20 10.17 -7.00
CA MET A 344 -12.05 10.93 -7.46
C MET A 344 -12.16 12.41 -7.04
N GLN A 345 -11.20 12.91 -6.27
CA GLN A 345 -10.93 14.34 -6.07
C GLN A 345 -9.65 14.73 -6.81
N ILE A 346 -9.69 15.83 -7.57
CA ILE A 346 -8.55 16.40 -8.26
C ILE A 346 -8.54 17.88 -7.94
N ARG A 347 -7.45 18.38 -7.37
CA ARG A 347 -7.45 19.66 -6.64
C ARG A 347 -6.09 20.34 -6.62
N ARG A 348 -6.00 21.50 -5.97
CA ARG A 348 -4.78 22.28 -5.70
C ARG A 348 -3.79 22.32 -6.89
N SER A 349 -4.29 22.60 -8.10
CA SER A 349 -3.53 22.69 -9.37
C SER A 349 -3.02 21.36 -10.00
N SER A 350 -3.47 20.19 -9.53
CA SER A 350 -3.15 18.87 -10.12
C SER A 350 -3.65 18.72 -11.57
N LYS A 351 -3.05 17.76 -12.29
CA LYS A 351 -3.34 17.39 -13.68
C LYS A 351 -3.39 15.86 -13.85
N LEU A 352 -3.95 15.15 -12.86
CA LEU A 352 -4.15 13.70 -12.89
C LEU A 352 -4.94 13.24 -14.11
N ASN A 353 -4.46 12.19 -14.76
CA ASN A 353 -5.08 11.55 -15.91
C ASN A 353 -5.60 10.16 -15.52
N CYS A 354 -6.81 9.82 -15.98
CA CYS A 354 -7.39 8.50 -15.72
C CYS A 354 -7.96 7.87 -17.01
N GLU A 355 -7.63 6.60 -17.25
CA GLU A 355 -8.19 5.79 -18.34
C GLU A 355 -8.81 4.50 -17.83
N ASN A 356 -9.93 4.09 -18.42
CA ASN A 356 -10.51 2.76 -18.23
C ASN A 356 -10.84 2.45 -16.76
N ALA A 357 -11.41 3.40 -16.01
CA ALA A 357 -11.73 3.23 -14.59
C ALA A 357 -13.21 2.91 -14.34
N LEU A 358 -13.47 2.08 -13.34
CA LEU A 358 -14.80 1.75 -12.83
C LEU A 358 -14.85 2.14 -11.35
N ALA A 359 -15.77 3.03 -10.96
CA ALA A 359 -16.07 3.29 -9.56
C ALA A 359 -17.52 2.92 -9.22
N ILE A 360 -17.70 2.26 -8.09
CA ILE A 360 -18.98 1.71 -7.63
C ILE A 360 -19.30 2.28 -6.25
N GLY A 361 -20.49 2.83 -6.05
CA GLY A 361 -21.01 3.17 -4.72
C GLY A 361 -20.16 4.16 -3.89
N TYR A 362 -19.83 5.34 -4.41
CA TYR A 362 -19.31 6.46 -3.60
C TYR A 362 -20.39 7.54 -3.38
N PRO A 363 -20.31 8.35 -2.31
CA PRO A 363 -21.22 9.47 -2.10
C PRO A 363 -21.17 10.49 -3.25
N ILE A 364 -19.98 10.74 -3.81
CA ILE A 364 -19.73 11.64 -4.95
C ILE A 364 -18.92 10.88 -6.01
N GLY A 365 -19.22 11.06 -7.29
CA GLY A 365 -18.38 10.58 -8.39
C GLY A 365 -17.07 11.36 -8.49
N LEU A 366 -17.15 12.60 -9.01
CA LEU A 366 -15.99 13.46 -9.26
C LEU A 366 -16.06 14.80 -8.51
N ILE A 367 -14.95 15.20 -7.89
CA ILE A 367 -14.69 16.58 -7.45
C ILE A 367 -13.51 17.14 -8.25
N ILE A 368 -13.77 18.09 -9.15
CA ILE A 368 -12.74 19.02 -9.63
C ILE A 368 -12.80 20.23 -8.71
N ASP A 369 -11.92 20.24 -7.72
CA ASP A 369 -11.95 21.17 -6.60
C ASP A 369 -11.54 22.59 -7.04
N GLY A 370 -12.45 23.55 -6.86
CA GLY A 370 -12.24 24.95 -7.17
C GLY A 370 -11.79 25.82 -5.99
N GLU A 371 -11.62 25.27 -4.77
CA GLU A 371 -11.33 26.06 -3.57
C GLU A 371 -9.90 26.63 -3.55
N LYS A 372 -8.94 25.94 -4.21
CA LYS A 372 -7.53 26.31 -4.21
C LYS A 372 -6.82 25.86 -5.48
N GLY A 373 -5.91 26.70 -5.98
CA GLY A 373 -5.19 26.42 -7.22
C GLY A 373 -6.04 26.61 -8.46
N ASN A 374 -5.68 25.93 -9.55
CA ASN A 374 -6.17 26.23 -10.91
C ASN A 374 -6.78 25.01 -11.62
N THR A 375 -7.10 23.93 -10.89
CA THR A 375 -7.53 22.65 -11.46
C THR A 375 -8.75 22.79 -12.38
N VAL A 376 -9.73 23.61 -11.96
CA VAL A 376 -10.96 23.92 -12.74
C VAL A 376 -10.68 24.69 -14.05
N ASP A 377 -9.55 25.37 -14.19
CA ASP A 377 -9.15 26.01 -15.46
C ASP A 377 -8.25 25.10 -16.30
N TYR A 378 -7.43 24.25 -15.68
CA TYR A 378 -6.69 23.19 -16.37
C TYR A 378 -7.63 22.17 -17.02
N SER A 379 -8.73 21.78 -16.35
CA SER A 379 -9.75 20.90 -16.92
C SER A 379 -10.48 21.53 -18.12
N LYS A 380 -10.77 22.84 -18.08
CA LYS A 380 -11.36 23.59 -19.23
C LYS A 380 -10.40 23.67 -20.43
N ASN A 381 -9.10 23.77 -20.17
CA ASN A 381 -8.08 23.85 -21.22
C ASN A 381 -7.74 22.48 -21.82
N GLY A 382 -8.15 21.37 -21.18
CA GLY A 382 -7.80 20.01 -21.59
C GLY A 382 -6.40 19.57 -21.16
N ASP A 383 -5.83 20.21 -20.14
CA ASP A 383 -4.51 19.90 -19.58
C ASP A 383 -4.44 18.51 -18.89
N PHE A 384 -5.60 17.95 -18.53
CA PHE A 384 -5.76 16.57 -18.07
C PHE A 384 -7.09 15.97 -18.57
N TYR A 385 -7.25 14.65 -18.45
CA TYR A 385 -8.47 13.95 -18.90
C TYR A 385 -8.86 12.75 -18.04
N LEU A 386 -10.17 12.48 -18.00
CA LEU A 386 -10.77 11.25 -17.45
C LEU A 386 -11.54 10.58 -18.60
N LYS A 387 -11.13 9.38 -19.04
CA LYS A 387 -11.65 8.71 -20.25
C LYS A 387 -12.02 7.25 -20.02
N ASN A 388 -13.10 6.81 -20.66
CA ASN A 388 -13.68 5.48 -20.45
C ASN A 388 -13.97 5.21 -18.96
N VAL A 389 -14.37 6.23 -18.20
CA VAL A 389 -14.68 6.12 -16.77
C VAL A 389 -16.16 5.83 -16.57
N ILE A 390 -16.48 4.82 -15.75
CA ILE A 390 -17.84 4.48 -15.35
C ILE A 390 -18.02 4.79 -13.88
N PHE A 391 -19.01 5.62 -13.56
CA PHE A 391 -19.50 5.86 -12.21
C PHE A 391 -20.83 5.13 -12.02
N ALA A 392 -20.87 4.14 -11.14
CA ALA A 392 -22.01 3.24 -10.96
C ALA A 392 -22.62 3.33 -9.55
N GLY A 393 -23.87 3.78 -9.46
CA GLY A 393 -24.59 3.89 -8.18
C GLY A 393 -23.97 4.92 -7.22
N MET A 394 -23.51 6.07 -7.74
CA MET A 394 -23.06 7.19 -6.89
C MET A 394 -24.24 7.80 -6.12
N GLY A 395 -23.94 8.50 -5.03
CA GLY A 395 -24.91 9.39 -4.37
C GLY A 395 -25.23 10.64 -5.22
N ILE A 396 -24.20 11.25 -5.79
CA ILE A 396 -24.26 12.29 -6.83
C ILE A 396 -23.11 12.13 -7.84
N LEU A 397 -23.30 12.61 -9.08
CA LEU A 397 -22.31 12.42 -10.14
C LEU A 397 -21.06 13.29 -9.96
N GLY A 398 -21.21 14.53 -9.46
CA GLY A 398 -20.08 15.37 -9.11
C GLY A 398 -20.39 16.50 -8.13
N SER A 399 -19.35 17.19 -7.68
CA SER A 399 -19.42 18.40 -6.85
C SER A 399 -18.27 19.37 -7.17
N ASP A 400 -18.41 20.65 -6.86
CA ASP A 400 -17.45 21.72 -7.21
C ASP A 400 -16.51 22.13 -6.05
N GLY A 401 -16.68 21.54 -4.86
CA GLY A 401 -15.91 21.91 -3.67
C GLY A 401 -15.76 20.77 -2.67
N ASN A 402 -14.77 20.93 -1.80
CA ASN A 402 -14.35 19.95 -0.82
C ASN A 402 -15.43 19.81 0.28
N LYS A 403 -15.75 18.56 0.67
CA LYS A 403 -16.77 18.22 1.68
C LYS A 403 -18.20 18.68 1.34
N ILE A 404 -18.46 19.10 0.09
CA ILE A 404 -19.78 19.53 -0.39
C ILE A 404 -20.51 18.36 -1.07
N TYR A 405 -21.45 17.73 -0.35
CA TYR A 405 -22.29 16.64 -0.85
C TYR A 405 -23.53 17.14 -1.63
N ALA A 406 -23.33 18.02 -2.61
CA ALA A 406 -24.42 18.59 -3.41
C ALA A 406 -23.99 18.86 -4.86
N ASP A 407 -24.67 18.21 -5.82
CA ASP A 407 -24.40 18.37 -7.26
C ASP A 407 -24.98 19.67 -7.80
N THR A 408 -24.33 20.77 -7.46
CA THR A 408 -24.84 22.11 -7.78
C THR A 408 -23.71 23.08 -8.04
N LEU A 409 -23.82 23.87 -9.10
CA LEU A 409 -22.80 24.81 -9.55
C LEU A 409 -22.44 25.83 -8.46
N LEU A 410 -21.15 25.97 -8.17
CA LEU A 410 -20.63 27.02 -7.28
C LEU A 410 -20.95 28.42 -7.83
N ASN A 411 -21.29 29.35 -6.94
CA ASN A 411 -21.62 30.75 -7.26
C ASN A 411 -22.78 30.97 -8.26
N ARG A 412 -23.63 29.94 -8.51
CA ARG A 412 -24.79 30.07 -9.39
C ARG A 412 -25.83 31.09 -8.88
N PRO A 413 -26.66 31.67 -9.76
CA PRO A 413 -27.76 32.54 -9.34
C PRO A 413 -28.73 31.84 -8.37
N ALA A 414 -29.29 32.60 -7.42
CA ALA A 414 -30.28 32.07 -6.49
C ALA A 414 -31.52 31.52 -7.22
N GLY A 415 -31.91 30.28 -6.91
CA GLY A 415 -32.98 29.57 -7.62
C GLY A 415 -32.57 28.95 -8.95
N SER A 416 -31.26 28.83 -9.22
CA SER A 416 -30.75 28.05 -10.37
C SER A 416 -30.57 26.58 -10.02
N ASP A 417 -31.11 25.71 -10.87
CA ASP A 417 -30.95 24.25 -10.83
C ASP A 417 -29.70 23.77 -11.62
N ALA A 418 -28.69 24.62 -11.79
CA ALA A 418 -27.45 24.25 -12.46
C ALA A 418 -26.66 23.22 -11.61
N VAL A 419 -26.41 22.04 -12.18
CA VAL A 419 -25.53 20.99 -11.65
C VAL A 419 -24.06 21.43 -11.61
N SER A 420 -23.23 20.71 -10.86
CA SER A 420 -21.81 21.02 -10.68
C SER A 420 -21.04 21.13 -12.00
N TYR A 421 -20.01 21.98 -12.05
CA TYR A 421 -19.03 21.96 -13.14
C TYR A 421 -18.43 20.55 -13.29
N SER A 422 -18.10 19.86 -12.20
CA SER A 422 -17.58 18.48 -12.21
C SER A 422 -18.51 17.49 -12.93
N HIS A 423 -19.82 17.54 -12.69
CA HIS A 423 -20.83 16.78 -13.43
C HIS A 423 -20.77 17.09 -14.93
N THR A 424 -20.78 18.38 -15.30
CA THR A 424 -20.75 18.79 -16.71
C THR A 424 -19.46 18.40 -17.41
N PHE A 425 -18.31 18.42 -16.72
CA PHE A 425 -17.03 17.97 -17.24
C PHE A 425 -17.05 16.46 -17.49
N PHE A 426 -17.49 15.66 -16.51
CA PHE A 426 -17.53 14.20 -16.63
C PHE A 426 -18.37 13.74 -17.84
N LEU A 427 -19.55 14.33 -18.04
CA LEU A 427 -20.44 14.04 -19.17
C LEU A 427 -20.04 14.71 -20.50
N SER A 428 -19.05 15.62 -20.50
CA SER A 428 -18.56 16.25 -21.75
C SER A 428 -17.66 15.33 -22.57
N GLU A 429 -17.06 14.31 -21.95
CA GLU A 429 -16.25 13.27 -22.59
C GLU A 429 -17.13 12.04 -22.93
N PRO A 430 -17.46 11.80 -24.23
CA PRO A 430 -18.46 10.80 -24.62
C PRO A 430 -18.11 9.34 -24.31
N THR A 431 -16.89 9.04 -23.88
CA THR A 431 -16.49 7.70 -23.42
C THR A 431 -16.89 7.40 -21.97
N ASN A 432 -17.18 8.44 -21.17
CA ASN A 432 -17.58 8.30 -19.76
C ASN A 432 -19.08 8.00 -19.61
N LYS A 433 -19.47 7.35 -18.51
CA LYS A 433 -20.87 6.91 -18.27
C LYS A 433 -21.26 6.94 -16.80
N GLU A 434 -22.48 7.37 -16.53
CA GLU A 434 -23.21 7.05 -15.30
C GLU A 434 -24.01 5.74 -15.49
N MET A 435 -24.02 4.85 -14.50
CA MET A 435 -24.69 3.55 -14.55
C MET A 435 -25.27 3.14 -13.18
N THR A 436 -26.03 2.04 -13.14
CA THR A 436 -26.37 1.34 -11.89
C THR A 436 -25.41 0.17 -11.67
N GLU A 437 -25.08 -0.17 -10.42
CA GLU A 437 -24.22 -1.34 -10.11
C GLU A 437 -24.77 -2.63 -10.73
N ALA A 438 -26.09 -2.83 -10.69
CA ALA A 438 -26.75 -3.99 -11.25
C ALA A 438 -26.52 -4.16 -12.77
N ALA A 439 -26.34 -3.07 -13.51
CA ALA A 439 -26.07 -3.10 -14.95
C ALA A 439 -24.65 -3.58 -15.31
N LEU A 440 -23.73 -3.62 -14.34
CA LEU A 440 -22.35 -4.08 -14.53
C LEU A 440 -22.20 -5.61 -14.44
N ASN A 441 -23.17 -6.31 -13.85
CA ASN A 441 -23.15 -7.77 -13.63
C ASN A 441 -21.84 -8.27 -12.97
N LEU A 442 -21.42 -7.63 -11.88
CA LEU A 442 -20.19 -7.96 -11.17
C LEU A 442 -20.26 -9.28 -10.38
N SER A 443 -19.08 -9.74 -9.96
CA SER A 443 -18.79 -10.94 -9.17
C SER A 443 -17.74 -10.66 -8.10
N ASP A 444 -17.55 -11.61 -7.18
CA ASP A 444 -16.58 -11.57 -6.09
C ASP A 444 -15.74 -12.87 -6.08
N PRO A 445 -14.86 -13.10 -7.08
CA PRO A 445 -14.18 -14.38 -7.24
C PRO A 445 -13.19 -14.67 -6.10
N MET A 446 -12.56 -13.63 -5.53
CA MET A 446 -11.67 -13.76 -4.37
C MET A 446 -12.39 -13.73 -3.00
N LYS A 447 -13.74 -13.61 -2.98
CA LYS A 447 -14.56 -13.60 -1.75
C LYS A 447 -14.19 -12.47 -0.76
N THR A 448 -13.89 -11.31 -1.32
CA THR A 448 -13.59 -10.04 -0.63
C THR A 448 -14.75 -9.55 0.24
N GLY A 449 -15.97 -10.03 -0.02
CA GLY A 449 -17.21 -9.53 0.54
C GLY A 449 -17.96 -8.61 -0.42
N GLN A 450 -17.30 -7.98 -1.40
CA GLN A 450 -17.89 -7.04 -2.35
C GLN A 450 -17.81 -7.54 -3.80
N ASN A 451 -18.74 -7.11 -4.66
CA ASN A 451 -18.67 -7.43 -6.08
C ASN A 451 -17.79 -6.40 -6.79
N TYR A 452 -16.73 -6.84 -7.47
CA TYR A 452 -15.73 -5.95 -8.09
C TYR A 452 -15.30 -6.38 -9.50
N CYS A 453 -15.39 -7.68 -9.83
CA CYS A 453 -14.92 -8.22 -11.12
C CYS A 453 -16.09 -8.39 -12.09
N PRO A 454 -16.04 -7.86 -13.33
CA PRO A 454 -17.09 -8.10 -14.33
C PRO A 454 -17.20 -9.58 -14.71
N LYS A 455 -18.41 -10.12 -14.87
CA LYS A 455 -18.59 -11.46 -15.47
C LYS A 455 -18.45 -11.46 -17.00
N THR A 456 -18.47 -10.29 -17.60
CA THR A 456 -18.42 -10.06 -19.06
C THR A 456 -17.73 -8.75 -19.35
N VAL A 457 -16.87 -8.72 -20.39
CA VAL A 457 -16.01 -7.58 -20.72
C VAL A 457 -16.78 -6.27 -20.87
N ILE A 458 -16.44 -5.30 -20.02
CA ILE A 458 -16.90 -3.92 -20.14
C ILE A 458 -15.94 -3.20 -21.11
N ASN A 459 -16.29 -3.16 -22.39
CA ASN A 459 -15.42 -2.57 -23.42
C ASN A 459 -15.27 -1.05 -23.24
N GLY A 460 -14.02 -0.58 -23.23
CA GLY A 460 -13.63 0.82 -23.44
C GLY A 460 -13.12 1.04 -24.86
N THR A 461 -12.94 2.29 -25.26
CA THR A 461 -12.49 2.65 -26.63
C THR A 461 -11.11 2.10 -26.96
N ASN A 462 -10.22 1.95 -25.96
CA ASN A 462 -8.87 1.40 -26.10
C ASN A 462 -8.63 0.23 -25.10
N GLY A 463 -9.58 -0.70 -24.96
CA GLY A 463 -9.42 -1.89 -24.12
C GLY A 463 -10.68 -2.28 -23.36
N TYR A 464 -10.53 -2.62 -22.09
CA TYR A 464 -11.62 -2.85 -21.14
C TYR A 464 -11.55 -1.86 -19.98
N ILE A 465 -12.69 -1.62 -19.33
CA ILE A 465 -12.87 -0.70 -18.20
C ILE A 465 -12.83 -1.49 -16.90
N GLY A 466 -12.15 -0.96 -15.88
CA GLY A 466 -11.86 -1.63 -14.62
C GLY A 466 -10.46 -2.27 -14.59
N ALA A 467 -10.05 -2.74 -13.42
CA ALA A 467 -8.81 -3.49 -13.20
C ALA A 467 -8.88 -4.97 -13.63
N PHE A 468 -10.06 -5.43 -14.07
CA PHE A 468 -10.34 -6.80 -14.50
C PHE A 468 -11.17 -6.77 -15.78
N LYS A 469 -10.74 -7.51 -16.79
CA LYS A 469 -11.44 -7.68 -18.06
C LYS A 469 -12.72 -8.49 -17.87
N ASP A 470 -12.58 -9.64 -17.22
CA ASP A 470 -13.65 -10.51 -16.76
C ASP A 470 -13.08 -11.49 -15.70
N GLU A 471 -13.89 -12.45 -15.24
CA GLU A 471 -13.51 -13.49 -14.26
C GLU A 471 -12.29 -14.36 -14.65
N SER A 472 -11.72 -14.22 -15.86
CA SER A 472 -10.45 -14.87 -16.24
C SER A 472 -9.17 -14.06 -15.89
N ASP A 473 -9.29 -12.77 -15.51
CA ASP A 473 -8.16 -11.95 -15.07
C ASP A 473 -7.76 -12.29 -13.62
N ASN A 474 -7.01 -13.38 -13.45
CA ASN A 474 -6.72 -13.98 -12.15
C ASN A 474 -5.47 -13.43 -11.43
N TRP A 475 -5.10 -12.17 -11.66
CA TRP A 475 -3.85 -11.57 -11.15
C TRP A 475 -3.79 -11.41 -9.63
N LEU A 476 -4.93 -11.48 -8.92
CA LEU A 476 -4.99 -11.46 -7.44
C LEU A 476 -4.63 -12.80 -6.77
N GLU A 477 -4.71 -13.92 -7.48
CA GLU A 477 -4.62 -15.26 -6.89
C GLU A 477 -3.28 -15.53 -6.18
N GLY A 478 -3.30 -16.34 -5.12
CA GLY A 478 -2.10 -16.86 -4.45
C GLY A 478 -1.43 -15.88 -3.49
N TRP A 479 -1.19 -14.65 -3.93
CA TRP A 479 -0.38 -13.68 -3.19
C TRP A 479 -1.19 -12.68 -2.36
N THR A 480 -2.44 -12.35 -2.75
CA THR A 480 -3.28 -11.43 -1.96
C THR A 480 -3.84 -12.07 -0.70
N ASN A 481 -4.33 -11.25 0.24
CA ASN A 481 -5.05 -11.70 1.43
C ASN A 481 -6.23 -10.77 1.75
N PHE A 482 -7.45 -11.28 1.74
CA PHE A 482 -8.65 -10.49 2.09
C PHE A 482 -9.18 -10.76 3.51
N ASP A 483 -8.49 -11.60 4.30
CA ASP A 483 -8.70 -11.74 5.75
C ASP A 483 -7.38 -11.73 6.55
N PRO A 484 -6.59 -10.64 6.48
CA PRO A 484 -5.36 -10.51 7.27
C PRO A 484 -5.64 -10.38 8.79
N GLN A 485 -6.88 -10.13 9.21
CA GLN A 485 -7.28 -10.09 10.62
C GLN A 485 -7.20 -11.49 11.25
N ASN A 486 -7.71 -12.51 10.57
CA ASN A 486 -7.74 -13.89 11.06
C ASN A 486 -6.57 -14.77 10.56
N THR A 487 -5.70 -14.25 9.70
CA THR A 487 -4.59 -15.04 9.12
C THR A 487 -3.46 -15.31 10.13
N VAL A 488 -3.00 -16.56 10.15
CA VAL A 488 -1.83 -17.02 10.91
C VAL A 488 -0.58 -16.89 10.04
N TYR A 489 0.48 -16.30 10.59
CA TYR A 489 1.79 -16.09 9.97
C TYR A 489 2.90 -16.63 10.89
#